data_AF-A0A382IVP0-F1
#
_entry.id   AF-A0A382IVP0-F1
#
_cell.length_a   1.000
_cell.length_b   1.000
_cell.length_c   1.000
_cell.angle_alpha   90.00
_cell.angle_beta   90.00
_cell.angle_gamma   90.00
#
_symmetry.space_group_name_H-M   'P 1'
#
loop_
_entity.id
_entity.type
_entity.pdbx_description
1 polymer ?
#
loop_
_entity_poly.entity_id
_entity_poly.type
_entity_poly.pdbx_seq_one_letter_code
_entity_poly.pdbx_strand_id
1 'polypeptide(L)'
;MKKNFNRNPNGYNQWTLRTDEEVQKIINKYPKFWTKKDFRGEGKNNSKKILAKTETQRPGLKFGQTGRGKQSLKEVYKYSTPESIVEFEKKLISEETFRDRARVKKQRDLMPPNKKKKKDKERHANLTDKQWEAKRRRTKEYRERIKS
;
A
#
# COMPACT_ATOMS: atom_id res chain seq x y z
N MET A 1 -33.85 -47.10 -20.39
CA MET A 1 -33.48 -47.34 -18.97
C MET A 1 -33.11 -46.02 -18.30
N LYS A 2 -33.84 -45.58 -17.28
CA LYS A 2 -33.45 -44.40 -16.48
C LYS A 2 -32.25 -44.78 -15.62
N LYS A 3 -31.08 -44.18 -15.88
CA LYS A 3 -29.89 -44.37 -15.04
C LYS A 3 -30.17 -43.77 -13.65
N ASN A 4 -30.09 -44.61 -12.61
CA ASN A 4 -30.19 -44.16 -11.22
C ASN A 4 -28.87 -43.50 -10.83
N PHE A 5 -28.78 -42.18 -11.01
CA PHE A 5 -27.66 -41.41 -10.48
C PHE A 5 -27.84 -41.27 -8.97
N ASN A 6 -26.76 -41.48 -8.19
CA ASN A 6 -26.75 -41.17 -6.77
C ASN A 6 -26.83 -39.64 -6.59
N ARG A 7 -28.06 -39.13 -6.50
CA ARG A 7 -28.35 -37.70 -6.30
C ARG A 7 -28.64 -37.49 -4.82
N ASN A 8 -28.00 -36.50 -4.24
CA ASN A 8 -28.35 -35.99 -2.91
C ASN A 8 -29.78 -35.40 -2.97
N PRO A 9 -30.82 -36.10 -2.46
CA PRO A 9 -32.22 -35.74 -2.71
C PRO A 9 -32.60 -34.39 -2.10
N ASN A 10 -31.91 -34.01 -1.03
CA ASN A 10 -32.17 -32.79 -0.27
C ASN A 10 -31.23 -31.64 -0.66
N GLY A 11 -30.24 -31.88 -1.54
CA GLY A 11 -29.29 -30.87 -2.01
C GLY A 11 -28.33 -30.31 -0.95
N TYR A 12 -28.27 -30.88 0.27
CA TYR A 12 -27.35 -30.40 1.31
C TYR A 12 -25.89 -30.70 0.95
N ASN A 13 -25.15 -29.69 0.49
CA ASN A 13 -23.70 -29.78 0.38
C ASN A 13 -23.11 -30.12 1.77
N GLN A 14 -22.35 -31.21 1.88
CA GLN A 14 -21.83 -31.75 3.15
C GLN A 14 -20.71 -30.92 3.80
N TRP A 15 -20.89 -29.61 3.97
CA TRP A 15 -19.99 -28.80 4.79
C TRP A 15 -20.81 -27.82 5.62
N THR A 16 -20.85 -28.04 6.94
CA THR A 16 -21.32 -27.03 7.89
C THR A 16 -20.37 -25.84 7.83
N LEU A 17 -20.87 -24.69 7.38
CA LEU A 17 -20.08 -23.47 7.34
C LEU A 17 -19.87 -22.97 8.77
N ARG A 18 -18.62 -22.64 9.12
CA ARG A 18 -18.31 -21.92 10.37
C ARG A 18 -19.12 -20.63 10.43
N THR A 19 -19.60 -20.28 11.60
CA THR A 19 -20.25 -18.99 11.91
C THR A 19 -19.23 -17.86 11.92
N ASP A 20 -19.70 -16.61 11.82
CA ASP A 20 -18.81 -15.43 11.87
C ASP A 20 -18.06 -15.34 13.19
N GLU A 21 -18.69 -15.74 14.29
CA GLU A 21 -18.09 -15.79 15.62
C GLU A 21 -16.96 -16.82 15.70
N GLU A 22 -17.15 -18.01 15.12
CA GLU A 22 -16.10 -19.03 15.06
C GLU A 22 -14.92 -18.58 14.20
N VAL A 23 -15.20 -17.95 13.05
CA VAL A 23 -14.15 -17.38 12.20
C VAL A 23 -13.40 -16.27 12.95
N GLN A 24 -14.08 -15.39 13.67
CA GLN A 24 -13.45 -14.34 14.47
C GLN A 24 -12.64 -14.92 15.64
N LYS A 25 -13.13 -15.97 16.31
CA LYS A 25 -12.38 -16.70 17.34
C LYS A 25 -11.10 -17.30 16.79
N ILE A 26 -11.13 -17.85 15.58
CA ILE A 26 -9.92 -18.32 14.89
C ILE A 26 -8.99 -17.14 14.64
N ILE A 27 -9.46 -16.04 14.05
CA ILE A 27 -8.62 -14.86 13.76
C ILE A 27 -7.93 -14.34 15.04
N ASN A 28 -8.67 -14.27 16.15
CA ASN A 28 -8.16 -13.76 17.43
C ASN A 28 -7.08 -14.65 18.07
N LYS A 29 -6.97 -15.93 17.71
CA LYS A 29 -5.93 -16.84 18.21
C LYS A 29 -4.55 -16.58 17.59
N TYR A 30 -4.50 -15.86 16.47
CA TYR A 30 -3.25 -15.63 15.72
C TYR A 30 -2.71 -14.21 15.94
N PRO A 31 -1.43 -13.96 15.61
CA PRO A 31 -0.81 -12.67 15.86
C PRO A 31 -1.51 -11.50 15.16
N LYS A 32 -1.60 -10.35 15.84
CA LYS A 32 -2.28 -9.15 15.31
C LYS A 32 -1.67 -8.62 14.00
N PHE A 33 -0.40 -8.88 13.72
CA PHE A 33 0.23 -8.45 12.47
C PHE A 33 -0.16 -9.33 11.25
N TRP A 34 -0.97 -10.37 11.44
CA TRP A 34 -1.46 -11.19 10.34
C TRP A 34 -2.58 -10.50 9.55
N THR A 35 -2.45 -10.57 8.23
CA THR A 35 -3.40 -10.05 7.26
C THR A 35 -4.36 -11.14 6.80
N LYS A 36 -5.44 -10.75 6.11
CA LYS A 36 -6.36 -11.70 5.45
C LYS A 36 -5.67 -12.72 4.54
N LYS A 37 -4.51 -12.36 3.96
CA LYS A 37 -3.73 -13.24 3.08
C LYS A 37 -2.98 -14.31 3.88
N ASP A 38 -2.46 -13.97 5.05
CA ASP A 38 -1.78 -14.92 5.93
C ASP A 38 -2.73 -16.05 6.35
N PHE A 39 -3.99 -15.75 6.68
CA PHE A 39 -5.00 -16.78 6.98
C PHE A 39 -5.36 -17.68 5.79
N ARG A 40 -5.16 -17.19 4.55
CA ARG A 40 -5.39 -17.94 3.31
C ARG A 40 -4.18 -18.78 2.88
N GLY A 41 -3.03 -18.64 3.56
CA GLY A 41 -1.76 -19.26 3.14
C GLY A 41 -1.07 -18.51 1.98
N GLU A 42 -1.53 -17.30 1.65
CA GLU A 42 -0.99 -16.45 0.57
C GLU A 42 -0.07 -15.34 1.12
N GLY A 43 0.12 -15.28 2.43
CA GLY A 43 0.76 -14.18 3.12
C GLY A 43 2.25 -14.42 3.39
N LYS A 44 2.95 -13.37 3.84
CA LYS A 44 4.39 -13.46 4.17
C LYS A 44 4.63 -14.27 5.43
N ASN A 45 3.68 -14.24 6.38
CA ASN A 45 3.85 -14.81 7.71
C ASN A 45 3.29 -16.24 7.82
N ASN A 46 2.55 -16.71 6.82
CA ASN A 46 1.98 -18.05 6.80
C ASN A 46 1.69 -18.53 5.37
N SER A 47 2.18 -19.73 5.05
CA SER A 47 1.97 -20.43 3.79
C SER A 47 0.90 -21.52 3.85
N LYS A 48 0.39 -21.88 5.04
CA LYS A 48 -0.64 -22.92 5.22
C LYS A 48 -2.03 -22.30 5.25
N LYS A 49 -2.97 -22.84 4.49
CA LYS A 49 -4.35 -22.33 4.47
C LYS A 49 -5.12 -22.70 5.74
N ILE A 50 -5.65 -21.71 6.45
CA ILE A 50 -6.45 -21.88 7.68
C ILE A 50 -7.93 -21.53 7.44
N LEU A 51 -8.15 -20.43 6.70
CA LEU A 51 -9.48 -19.95 6.32
C LEU A 51 -9.62 -19.92 4.80
N ALA A 52 -10.83 -20.20 4.33
CA ALA A 52 -11.19 -20.04 2.93
C ALA A 52 -11.33 -18.55 2.56
N LYS A 53 -11.23 -18.27 1.26
CA LYS A 53 -11.41 -16.91 0.73
C LYS A 53 -12.77 -16.33 1.11
N THR A 54 -13.83 -17.12 0.93
CA THR A 54 -15.21 -16.77 1.28
C THR A 54 -15.37 -16.45 2.77
N GLU A 55 -14.71 -17.21 3.65
CA GLU A 55 -14.71 -16.95 5.10
C GLU A 55 -14.02 -15.62 5.42
N THR A 56 -12.83 -15.34 4.87
CA THR A 56 -12.10 -14.10 5.18
C THR A 56 -12.70 -12.82 4.58
N GLN A 57 -13.65 -12.97 3.66
CA GLN A 57 -14.32 -11.87 2.97
C GLN A 57 -15.65 -11.47 3.62
N ARG A 58 -16.12 -12.21 4.63
CA ARG A 58 -17.37 -11.89 5.33
C ARG A 58 -17.31 -10.48 5.95
N PRO A 59 -18.40 -9.71 5.87
CA PRO A 59 -18.47 -8.38 6.49
C PRO A 59 -18.34 -8.52 8.02
N GLY A 60 -17.78 -7.49 8.67
CA GLY A 60 -17.66 -7.45 10.14
C GLY A 60 -16.44 -8.15 10.75
N LEU A 61 -15.73 -9.01 10.01
CA LEU A 61 -14.50 -9.65 10.51
C LEU A 61 -13.35 -8.65 10.70
N LYS A 62 -12.82 -8.60 11.93
CA LYS A 62 -11.71 -7.73 12.33
C LYS A 62 -10.39 -8.51 12.23
N PHE A 63 -9.58 -8.15 11.24
CA PHE A 63 -8.21 -8.64 11.09
C PHE A 63 -7.24 -7.64 11.72
N GLY A 64 -6.17 -8.12 12.35
CA GLY A 64 -5.29 -7.25 13.11
C GLY A 64 -4.49 -6.26 12.24
N GLN A 65 -4.13 -6.62 11.01
CA GLN A 65 -3.54 -5.70 10.05
C GLN A 65 -4.41 -5.55 8.78
N THR A 66 -4.92 -4.35 8.57
CA THR A 66 -5.64 -3.95 7.36
C THR A 66 -4.72 -3.18 6.41
N GLY A 67 -4.45 -3.74 5.23
CA GLY A 67 -3.66 -3.08 4.19
C GLY A 67 -2.15 -3.23 4.33
N ARG A 68 -1.39 -2.34 3.67
CA ARG A 68 0.07 -2.33 3.77
C ARG A 68 0.46 -1.74 5.12
N GLY A 69 1.35 -2.42 5.83
CA GLY A 69 1.86 -1.93 7.12
C GLY A 69 2.58 -0.60 6.95
N LYS A 70 2.54 0.25 7.99
CA LYS A 70 3.34 1.48 8.01
C LYS A 70 4.81 1.11 7.88
N GLN A 71 5.56 1.85 7.07
CA GLN A 71 7.02 1.67 6.95
C GLN A 71 7.68 1.88 8.32
N SER A 72 8.87 1.32 8.55
CA SER A 72 9.61 1.67 9.77
C SER A 72 10.01 3.15 9.73
N LEU A 73 10.03 3.85 10.87
CA LEU A 73 10.51 5.24 10.91
C LEU A 73 11.94 5.34 10.37
N LYS A 74 12.81 4.38 10.69
CA LYS A 74 14.17 4.29 10.14
C LYS A 74 14.21 4.37 8.60
N GLU A 75 13.28 3.69 7.93
CA GLU A 75 13.17 3.74 6.48
C GLU A 75 12.62 5.10 5.98
N VAL A 76 11.68 5.69 6.72
CA VAL A 76 11.14 7.03 6.42
C VAL A 76 12.26 8.07 6.47
N TYR A 77 13.02 8.13 7.56
CA TYR A 77 14.16 9.04 7.73
C TYR A 77 15.18 8.92 6.58
N LYS A 78 15.50 7.70 6.13
CA LYS A 78 16.42 7.46 5.01
C LYS A 78 15.99 8.15 3.71
N TYR A 79 14.68 8.27 3.47
CA TYR A 79 14.12 8.85 2.25
C TYR A 79 13.42 10.20 2.48
N SER A 80 13.70 10.89 3.59
CA SER A 80 13.18 12.23 3.86
C SER A 80 14.15 13.32 3.42
N THR A 81 13.64 14.55 3.21
CA THR A 81 14.49 15.74 3.05
C THR A 81 14.88 16.29 4.43
N PRO A 82 16.02 17.00 4.55
CA PRO A 82 16.42 17.62 5.82
C PRO A 82 15.33 18.55 6.38
N GLU A 83 14.72 19.36 5.52
CA GLU A 83 13.60 20.23 5.88
C GLU A 83 12.43 19.45 6.49
N SER A 84 12.02 18.36 5.85
CA SER A 84 10.90 17.56 6.33
C SER A 84 11.22 16.82 7.63
N ILE A 85 12.49 16.49 7.88
CA ILE A 85 12.94 15.92 9.16
C ILE A 85 12.81 16.97 10.26
N VAL A 86 13.34 18.17 10.04
CA VAL A 86 13.26 19.28 10.99
C VAL A 86 11.81 19.67 11.29
N GLU A 87 10.96 19.75 10.27
CA GLU A 87 9.52 20.02 10.44
C GLU A 87 8.83 18.94 11.29
N PHE A 88 9.18 17.67 11.10
CA PHE A 88 8.61 16.56 11.87
C PHE A 88 9.09 16.57 13.32
N GLU A 89 10.39 16.80 13.55
CA GLU A 89 10.98 16.89 14.90
C GLU A 89 10.42 18.09 15.68
N LYS A 90 10.16 19.21 14.99
CA LYS A 90 9.46 20.37 15.55
C LYS A 90 7.94 20.16 15.70
N LYS A 91 7.41 18.99 15.34
CA LYS A 91 5.97 18.66 15.35
C LYS A 91 5.10 19.61 14.52
N LEU A 92 5.68 20.26 13.51
CA LEU A 92 4.95 21.12 12.57
C LEU A 92 4.12 20.30 11.57
N ILE A 93 4.52 19.05 11.33
CA ILE A 93 3.83 18.11 10.46
C ILE A 93 3.48 16.82 11.20
N SER A 94 2.40 16.16 10.78
CA SER A 94 2.01 14.86 11.34
C SER A 94 2.93 13.73 10.84
N GLU A 95 2.94 12.62 11.56
CA GLU A 95 3.67 11.40 11.16
C GLU A 95 3.20 10.88 9.79
N GLU A 96 1.90 11.01 9.50
CA GLU A 96 1.34 10.60 8.21
C GLU A 96 1.88 11.47 7.07
N THR A 97 1.89 12.79 7.23
CA THR A 97 2.47 13.71 6.25
C THR A 97 3.97 13.44 6.05
N PHE A 98 4.71 13.19 7.13
CA PHE A 98 6.13 12.85 7.06
C PHE A 98 6.38 11.58 6.26
N ARG A 99 5.59 10.53 6.51
CA ARG A 99 5.66 9.24 5.80
C ARG A 99 5.33 9.39 4.32
N ASP A 100 4.32 10.20 3.99
CA ASP A 100 3.90 10.41 2.61
C ASP A 100 4.95 11.15 1.79
N ARG A 101 5.57 12.18 2.36
CA ARG A 101 6.68 12.89 1.71
C ARG A 101 7.85 11.96 1.42
N ALA A 102 8.25 11.15 2.40
CA ALA A 102 9.33 10.18 2.24
C ALA A 102 9.01 9.13 1.16
N ARG A 103 7.76 8.64 1.12
CA ARG A 103 7.28 7.71 0.10
C ARG A 103 7.40 8.28 -1.31
N VAL A 104 6.97 9.53 -1.53
CA VAL A 104 7.05 10.21 -2.83
C VAL A 104 8.51 10.43 -3.24
N LYS A 105 9.36 10.87 -2.30
CA LYS A 105 10.80 11.04 -2.56
C LYS A 105 11.46 9.71 -2.90
N LYS A 106 11.21 8.64 -2.14
CA LYS A 106 11.71 7.29 -2.44
C LYS A 106 11.33 6.84 -3.86
N GLN A 107 10.07 7.03 -4.26
CA GLN A 107 9.62 6.70 -5.61
C GLN A 107 10.37 7.50 -6.69
N ARG A 108 10.62 8.78 -6.44
CA ARG A 108 11.43 9.61 -7.36
C ARG A 108 12.87 9.15 -7.41
N ASP A 109 13.51 8.90 -6.28
CA ASP A 109 14.93 8.56 -6.21
C ASP A 109 15.21 7.24 -6.94
N LEU A 110 14.38 6.22 -6.67
CA LEU A 110 14.45 4.90 -7.31
C LEU A 110 14.01 4.87 -8.78
N MET A 111 13.47 5.98 -9.32
CA MET A 111 13.04 6.02 -10.71
C MET A 111 14.24 6.08 -11.66
N PRO A 112 14.31 5.22 -12.70
CA PRO A 112 15.38 5.23 -13.69
C PRO A 112 15.49 6.58 -14.44
N PRO A 113 16.69 7.00 -14.86
CA PRO A 113 16.91 8.28 -15.55
C PRO A 113 16.03 8.46 -16.80
N ASN A 114 15.85 7.40 -17.61
CA ASN A 114 15.02 7.46 -18.82
C ASN A 114 13.54 7.75 -18.49
N LYS A 115 13.02 7.15 -17.42
CA LYS A 115 11.64 7.39 -16.96
C LYS A 115 11.49 8.80 -16.37
N LYS A 116 12.51 9.30 -15.65
CA LYS A 116 12.54 10.69 -15.17
C LYS A 116 12.46 11.68 -16.33
N LYS A 117 13.30 11.49 -17.36
CA LYS A 117 13.30 12.32 -18.58
C LYS A 117 11.95 12.30 -19.29
N LYS A 118 11.34 11.12 -19.47
CA LYS A 118 10.02 10.98 -20.09
C LYS A 118 8.94 11.74 -19.30
N LYS A 119 8.89 11.54 -17.99
CA LYS A 119 7.92 12.22 -17.10
C LYS A 119 8.10 13.74 -17.07
N ASP A 120 9.35 14.22 -17.14
CA ASP A 120 9.65 15.65 -17.22
C ASP A 120 9.14 16.26 -18.53
N LYS A 121 9.37 15.58 -19.66
CA LYS A 121 8.80 15.97 -20.96
C LYS A 121 7.27 16.00 -20.92
N GLU A 122 6.64 14.96 -20.40
CA GLU A 122 5.17 14.87 -20.26
C GLU A 122 4.59 16.02 -19.41
N ARG A 123 5.22 16.34 -18.28
CA ARG A 123 4.80 17.46 -17.41
C ARG A 123 4.79 18.80 -18.14
N HIS A 124 5.64 18.94 -19.15
CA HIS A 124 5.88 20.18 -19.85
C HIS A 124 5.35 20.20 -21.29
N ALA A 125 4.66 19.14 -21.72
CA ALA A 125 4.17 19.01 -23.08
C ALA A 125 3.12 20.08 -23.44
N ASN A 126 2.25 20.42 -22.48
CA ASN A 126 1.10 21.32 -22.69
C ASN A 126 1.21 22.63 -21.90
N LEU A 127 2.42 23.16 -21.70
CA LEU A 127 2.62 24.44 -21.05
C LEU A 127 2.30 25.61 -22.00
N THR A 128 1.71 26.67 -21.45
CA THR A 128 1.55 27.95 -22.16
C THR A 128 2.87 28.73 -22.22
N ASP A 129 2.98 29.70 -23.13
CA ASP A 129 4.20 30.51 -23.30
C ASP A 129 4.61 31.23 -22.02
N LYS A 130 3.64 31.81 -21.29
CA LYS A 130 3.87 32.44 -19.98
C LYS A 130 4.46 31.46 -18.95
N GLN A 131 4.01 30.20 -18.97
CA GLN A 131 4.55 29.18 -18.06
C GLN A 131 5.95 28.73 -18.48
N TRP A 132 6.24 28.71 -19.78
CA TRP A 132 7.58 28.46 -20.31
C TRP A 132 8.58 29.54 -19.91
N GLU A 133 8.22 30.81 -20.02
CA GLU A 133 9.06 31.93 -19.57
C GLU A 133 9.35 31.86 -18.06
N ALA A 134 8.31 31.61 -17.26
CA ALA A 134 8.47 31.45 -15.81
C ALA A 134 9.38 30.25 -15.46
N LYS A 135 9.34 29.17 -16.23
CA LYS A 135 10.27 28.03 -16.08
C LYS A 135 11.71 28.45 -16.44
N ARG A 136 11.92 29.15 -17.54
CA ARG A 136 13.25 29.64 -17.97
C ARG A 136 13.85 30.57 -16.91
N ARG A 137 13.08 31.53 -16.40
CA ARG A 137 13.52 32.46 -15.35
C ARG A 137 13.99 31.73 -14.09
N ARG A 138 13.17 30.80 -13.57
CA ARG A 138 13.53 29.95 -12.42
C ARG A 138 14.79 29.12 -12.66
N THR A 139 14.97 28.60 -13.87
CA THR A 139 16.15 27.80 -14.22
C THR A 139 17.41 28.65 -14.22
N LYS A 140 17.32 29.90 -14.70
CA LYS A 140 18.42 30.88 -14.63
C LYS A 140 18.76 31.19 -13.17
N GLU A 141 17.76 31.57 -12.37
CA GLU A 141 17.92 31.88 -10.94
C GLU A 141 18.59 30.73 -10.16
N TYR A 142 18.17 29.48 -10.41
CA TYR A 142 18.75 28.30 -9.77
C TYR A 142 20.23 28.08 -10.15
N ARG A 143 20.57 28.24 -11.44
CA ARG A 143 21.95 28.09 -11.90
C ARG A 143 22.88 29.13 -11.31
N GLU A 144 22.41 30.38 -11.18
CA GLU A 144 23.19 31.44 -10.54
C GLU A 144 23.40 31.15 -9.06
N ARG A 145 22.39 30.64 -8.34
CA ARG A 145 22.52 30.27 -6.92
C ARG A 145 23.57 29.18 -6.65
N ILE A 146 23.79 28.25 -7.58
CA ILE A 146 24.76 27.15 -7.40
C ILE A 146 26.19 27.56 -7.80
N LYS A 147 26.34 28.60 -8.61
CA LYS A 147 27.67 29.12 -8.97
C LYS A 147 28.32 29.91 -7.84
N SER A 148 27.50 30.52 -6.97
CA SER A 148 27.93 31.22 -5.76
C SER A 148 28.20 30.25 -4.62
#